data_AF-A0A7X7P7G3-F1
#
_entry.id   AF-A0A7X7P7G3-F1
#
_cell.length_a   1.000
_cell.length_b   1.000
_cell.length_c   1.000
_cell.angle_alpha   90.00
_cell.angle_beta   90.00
_cell.angle_gamma   90.00
#
_symmetry.space_group_name_H-M   'P 1'
#
loop_
_entity.id
_entity.type
_entity.pdbx_description
1 polymer ?
#
loop_
_entity_poly.entity_id
_entity_poly.type
_entity_poly.pdbx_seq_one_letter_code
_entity_poly.pdbx_strand_id
1 'polypeptide(L)'
;MKWILKNYFFVLTFLCLVGCASNPSPQQTMVTDRQLVYKETYKAYMEAENKYLNLLFNIERLPEEQELWMMKRDQMKELISLRELMLMSRSELDASIQDWEKYLQELEQEQKKSKFISPNLKGQDVNRSSPGELLQNEAFRPPPLNH
;
A
#
# COMPACT_ATOMS: atom_id res chain seq x y z
N MET A 1 -28.19 2.77 36.80
CA MET A 1 -28.39 2.26 35.41
C MET A 1 -27.92 3.21 34.30
N LYS A 2 -28.11 4.53 34.38
CA LYS A 2 -27.68 5.47 33.29
C LYS A 2 -26.17 5.50 33.00
N TRP A 3 -25.32 5.18 33.99
CA TRP A 3 -23.85 5.17 33.82
C TRP A 3 -23.34 3.98 32.99
N ILE A 4 -24.02 2.83 33.08
CA ILE A 4 -23.65 1.61 32.37
C ILE A 4 -23.95 1.77 30.87
N LEU A 5 -25.12 2.34 30.51
CA LEU A 5 -25.45 2.64 29.10
C LEU A 5 -24.46 3.62 28.46
N LYS A 6 -23.96 4.61 29.22
CA LYS A 6 -23.04 5.63 28.71
C LYS A 6 -21.67 5.04 28.36
N ASN A 7 -21.19 4.06 29.13
CA ASN A 7 -19.94 3.34 28.85
C ASN A 7 -20.06 2.40 27.65
N TYR A 8 -21.19 1.70 27.48
CA TYR A 8 -21.41 0.84 26.30
C TYR A 8 -21.46 1.63 24.99
N PHE A 9 -22.05 2.83 25.00
CA PHE A 9 -22.07 3.70 23.83
C PHE A 9 -20.67 4.17 23.42
N PHE A 10 -19.80 4.45 24.40
CA PHE A 10 -18.41 4.85 24.16
C PHE A 10 -17.55 3.69 23.61
N VAL A 11 -17.73 2.48 24.13
CA VAL A 11 -17.01 1.29 23.66
C VAL A 11 -17.46 0.90 22.24
N LEU A 12 -18.76 0.99 21.95
CA LEU A 12 -19.30 0.67 20.63
C LEU A 12 -18.83 1.66 19.55
N THR A 13 -18.82 2.96 19.85
CA THR A 13 -18.29 3.98 18.94
C THR A 13 -16.79 3.82 18.70
N PHE A 14 -16.02 3.44 19.74
CA PHE A 14 -14.60 3.14 19.59
C PHE A 14 -14.36 1.91 18.70
N LEU A 15 -15.15 0.84 18.86
CA LEU A 15 -15.11 -0.36 18.00
C LEU A 15 -15.44 -0.04 16.54
N CYS A 16 -16.43 0.82 16.28
CA CYS A 16 -16.77 1.24 14.92
C CYS A 16 -15.66 2.08 14.25
N LEU A 17 -14.93 2.90 15.01
CA LEU A 17 -13.82 3.71 14.48
C LEU A 17 -12.57 2.87 14.17
N VAL A 18 -12.31 1.82 14.94
CA VAL A 18 -11.17 0.90 14.68
C VAL A 18 -11.42 0.05 13.42
N GLY A 19 -12.67 -0.35 13.16
CA GLY A 19 -13.02 -1.23 12.03
C GLY A 19 -12.88 -0.61 10.62
N CYS A 20 -12.86 0.72 10.51
CA CYS A 20 -12.68 1.40 9.21
C CYS A 20 -11.21 1.72 8.88
N ALA A 21 -10.30 1.65 9.87
CA ALA A 21 -8.87 1.94 9.68
C ALA A 21 -8.04 0.71 9.23
N SER A 22 -8.66 -0.46 9.15
CA SER A 22 -7.96 -1.75 9.00
C SER A 22 -8.02 -2.35 7.59
N ASN A 23 -8.55 -1.66 6.59
CA ASN A 23 -8.57 -2.18 5.22
C ASN A 23 -7.26 -1.80 4.49
N PRO A 24 -6.38 -2.76 4.16
CA PRO A 24 -5.18 -2.48 3.40
C PRO A 24 -5.54 -1.91 2.03
N SER A 25 -4.74 -0.97 1.54
CA SER A 25 -4.89 -0.47 0.17
C SER A 25 -4.72 -1.60 -0.85
N PRO A 26 -5.37 -1.55 -2.03
CA PRO A 26 -5.16 -2.55 -3.08
C PRO A 26 -3.68 -2.77 -3.42
N GLN A 27 -2.88 -1.71 -3.42
CA GLN A 27 -1.44 -1.73 -3.66
C GLN A 27 -0.69 -2.51 -2.56
N GLN A 28 -1.08 -2.32 -1.30
CA GLN A 28 -0.52 -3.06 -0.17
C GLN A 28 -0.87 -4.56 -0.24
N THR A 29 -2.11 -4.89 -0.62
CA THR A 29 -2.53 -6.29 -0.83
C THR A 29 -1.72 -6.93 -1.95
N MET A 30 -1.53 -6.23 -3.08
CA MET A 30 -0.72 -6.74 -4.19
C MET A 30 0.72 -7.05 -3.78
N VAL A 31 1.38 -6.17 -3.02
CA VAL A 31 2.74 -6.44 -2.49
C VAL A 31 2.74 -7.68 -1.61
N THR A 32 1.74 -7.83 -0.73
CA THR A 32 1.63 -8.98 0.18
C THR A 32 1.46 -10.29 -0.59
N ASP A 33 0.61 -10.29 -1.61
CA ASP A 33 0.37 -11.46 -2.46
C ASP A 33 1.64 -11.85 -3.23
N ARG A 34 2.33 -10.88 -3.86
CA ARG A 34 3.58 -11.15 -4.58
C ARG A 34 4.71 -11.59 -3.67
N GLN A 35 4.74 -11.08 -2.43
CA GLN A 35 5.71 -11.52 -1.44
C GLN A 35 5.49 -12.98 -1.06
N LEU A 36 4.23 -13.42 -0.92
CA LEU A 36 3.90 -14.81 -0.63
C LEU A 36 4.37 -15.72 -1.78
N VAL A 37 4.07 -15.36 -3.04
CA VAL A 37 4.51 -16.10 -4.22
C VAL A 37 6.04 -16.20 -4.27
N TYR A 38 6.76 -15.09 -4.07
CA TYR A 38 8.23 -15.11 -4.03
C TYR A 38 8.75 -16.05 -2.93
N LYS A 39 8.16 -16.01 -1.74
CA LYS A 39 8.59 -16.85 -0.61
C LYS A 39 8.39 -18.35 -0.90
N GLU A 40 7.27 -18.73 -1.50
CA GLU A 40 6.97 -20.11 -1.85
C GLU A 40 7.90 -20.63 -2.95
N THR A 41 8.12 -19.83 -3.98
CA THR A 41 9.00 -20.18 -5.10
C THR A 41 10.46 -20.27 -4.69
N TYR A 42 10.93 -19.37 -3.83
CA TYR A 42 12.23 -19.46 -3.18
C TYR A 42 12.39 -20.74 -2.36
N LYS A 43 11.37 -21.10 -1.57
CA LYS A 43 11.39 -22.33 -0.77
C LYS A 43 11.50 -23.58 -1.67
N ALA A 44 10.72 -23.64 -2.74
CA ALA A 44 10.77 -24.73 -3.70
C ALA A 44 12.15 -24.84 -4.37
N TYR A 45 12.74 -23.71 -4.78
CA TYR A 45 14.10 -23.65 -5.31
C TYR A 45 15.13 -24.22 -4.32
N MET A 46 15.10 -23.77 -3.06
CA MET A 46 16.04 -24.25 -2.02
C MET A 46 15.89 -25.75 -1.75
N GLU A 47 14.67 -26.28 -1.80
CA GLU A 47 14.44 -27.72 -1.63
C GLU A 47 15.03 -28.53 -2.79
N ALA A 48 14.82 -28.08 -4.03
CA ALA A 48 15.39 -28.70 -5.22
C ALA A 48 16.92 -28.62 -5.25
N GLU A 49 17.51 -27.50 -4.83
CA GLU A 49 18.95 -27.31 -4.74
C GLU A 49 19.57 -28.30 -3.75
N ASN A 50 18.96 -28.47 -2.57
CA ASN A 50 19.41 -29.44 -1.59
C ASN A 50 19.33 -30.88 -2.11
N LYS A 51 18.24 -31.24 -2.82
CA LYS A 51 18.11 -32.57 -3.46
C LYS A 51 19.21 -32.79 -4.50
N TYR A 52 19.49 -31.77 -5.31
CA TYR A 52 20.55 -31.81 -6.32
C TYR A 52 21.93 -31.99 -5.70
N LEU A 53 22.26 -31.24 -4.65
CA LEU A 53 23.53 -31.37 -3.93
C LEU A 53 23.70 -32.76 -3.32
N ASN A 54 22.64 -33.29 -2.69
CA ASN A 54 22.66 -34.66 -2.16
C ASN A 54 22.90 -35.70 -3.26
N LEU A 55 22.30 -35.52 -4.44
CA LEU A 55 22.55 -36.39 -5.58
C LEU A 55 24.01 -36.33 -6.05
N LEU A 56 24.63 -35.15 -6.06
CA LEU A 56 26.05 -35.02 -6.41
C LEU A 56 26.95 -35.80 -5.45
N PHE A 57 26.68 -35.77 -4.15
CA PHE A 57 27.41 -36.58 -3.18
C PHE A 57 27.20 -38.08 -3.38
N ASN A 58 25.99 -38.50 -3.78
CA ASN A 58 25.73 -39.91 -4.09
C ASN A 58 26.49 -40.36 -5.34
N ILE A 59 26.55 -39.52 -6.39
CA ILE A 59 27.32 -39.80 -7.62
C ILE A 59 28.81 -39.90 -7.32
N GLU A 60 29.35 -39.03 -6.46
CA GLU A 60 30.75 -39.09 -6.05
C GLU A 60 31.09 -40.44 -5.38
N ARG A 61 30.17 -40.98 -4.59
CA ARG A 61 30.34 -42.27 -3.91
C ARG A 61 30.11 -43.48 -4.82
N LEU A 62 29.20 -43.36 -5.78
CA LEU A 62 28.74 -44.44 -6.65
C LEU A 62 28.73 -43.99 -8.13
N PRO A 63 29.91 -43.74 -8.74
CA PRO A 63 29.99 -43.13 -10.07
C PRO A 63 29.51 -44.05 -11.20
N GLU A 64 29.49 -45.37 -10.99
CA GLU A 64 29.08 -46.35 -12.01
C GLU A 64 27.56 -46.49 -12.14
N GLU A 65 26.79 -45.96 -11.20
CA GLU A 65 25.32 -46.02 -11.25
C GLU A 65 24.76 -45.05 -12.29
N GLN A 66 24.43 -45.57 -13.47
CA GLN A 66 23.90 -44.78 -14.59
C GLN A 66 22.60 -44.03 -14.25
N GLU A 67 21.77 -44.59 -13.36
CA GLU A 67 20.51 -43.96 -12.92
C GLU A 67 20.74 -42.60 -12.26
N LEU A 68 21.79 -42.47 -11.44
CA LEU A 68 22.12 -41.21 -10.77
C LEU A 68 22.48 -40.11 -11.78
N TRP A 69 23.15 -40.47 -12.88
CA TRP A 69 23.48 -39.54 -13.95
C TRP A 69 22.26 -39.07 -14.75
N MET A 70 21.26 -39.95 -14.93
CA MET A 70 19.98 -39.57 -15.53
C MET A 70 19.23 -38.61 -14.61
N MET A 71 19.10 -38.94 -13.32
CA MET A 71 18.49 -38.07 -12.33
C MET A 71 19.19 -36.71 -12.23
N LYS A 72 20.52 -36.67 -12.37
CA LYS A 72 21.29 -35.41 -12.35
C LYS A 72 20.86 -34.48 -13.47
N ARG A 73 20.62 -35.01 -14.67
CA ARG A 73 20.17 -34.21 -15.81
C ARG A 73 18.77 -33.66 -15.56
N ASP A 74 17.87 -34.48 -15.04
CA ASP A 74 16.47 -34.09 -14.84
C ASP A 74 16.33 -33.09 -13.68
N GLN A 75 16.99 -33.33 -12.55
CA GLN A 75 17.03 -32.40 -11.43
C GLN A 75 17.72 -31.08 -11.79
N MET A 76 18.73 -31.08 -12.66
CA MET A 76 19.33 -29.84 -13.15
C MET A 76 18.31 -29.01 -13.97
N LYS A 77 17.51 -29.64 -14.82
CA LYS A 77 16.46 -28.93 -15.58
C LYS A 77 15.40 -28.35 -14.65
N GLU A 78 14.98 -29.12 -13.65
CA GLU A 78 14.05 -28.65 -12.62
C GLU A 78 14.62 -27.46 -11.85
N LEU A 79 15.89 -27.52 -11.44
CA LEU A 79 16.56 -26.45 -10.71
C LEU A 79 16.64 -25.16 -11.53
N ILE A 80 16.96 -25.26 -12.82
CA ILE A 80 16.98 -24.11 -13.74
C ILE A 80 15.59 -23.50 -13.86
N SER A 81 14.56 -24.32 -14.07
CA SER A 81 13.16 -23.87 -14.16
C SER A 81 12.70 -23.16 -12.88
N LEU A 82 12.98 -23.73 -11.71
CA LEU A 82 12.64 -23.12 -10.42
C LEU A 82 13.42 -21.83 -10.17
N ARG A 83 14.68 -21.77 -10.60
CA ARG A 83 15.48 -20.54 -10.53
C ARG A 83 14.87 -19.42 -11.36
N GLU A 84 14.47 -19.72 -12.60
CA GLU A 84 13.83 -18.75 -13.49
C GLU A 84 12.52 -18.26 -12.89
N LEU A 85 11.69 -19.16 -12.36
CA LEU A 85 10.42 -18.84 -11.75
C LEU A 85 10.58 -18.00 -10.46
N MET A 86 11.59 -18.30 -9.64
CA MET A 86 11.95 -17.50 -8.47
C MET A 86 12.45 -16.10 -8.85
N LEU A 87 13.26 -15.97 -9.91
CA LEU A 87 13.74 -14.66 -10.38
C LEU A 87 12.60 -13.84 -10.97
N MET A 88 11.68 -14.48 -11.68
CA MET A 88 10.47 -13.84 -12.19
C MET A 88 9.59 -13.35 -11.04
N SER A 89 9.30 -14.19 -10.03
CA SER A 89 8.49 -13.78 -8.88
C SER A 89 9.16 -12.66 -8.06
N ARG A 90 10.48 -12.66 -7.98
CA ARG A 90 11.24 -11.55 -7.39
C ARG A 90 11.03 -10.25 -8.16
N SER A 91 11.12 -10.29 -9.48
CA SER A 91 10.92 -9.11 -10.33
C SER A 91 9.50 -8.53 -10.21
N GLU A 92 8.49 -9.40 -10.10
CA GLU A 92 7.09 -8.98 -9.88
C GLU A 92 6.88 -8.34 -8.50
N LEU A 93 7.56 -8.87 -7.47
CA LEU A 93 7.54 -8.29 -6.14
C LEU A 93 8.19 -6.91 -6.13
N ASP A 94 9.37 -6.77 -6.75
CA ASP A 94 10.08 -5.49 -6.81
C ASP A 94 9.25 -4.44 -7.58
N ALA A 95 8.59 -4.82 -8.68
CA ALA A 95 7.66 -3.94 -9.40
C ALA A 95 6.46 -3.51 -8.53
N SER A 96 5.87 -4.45 -7.79
CA SER A 96 4.73 -4.16 -6.91
C SER A 96 5.12 -3.23 -5.75
N ILE A 97 6.34 -3.38 -5.22
CA ILE A 97 6.87 -2.48 -4.19
C ILE A 97 7.02 -1.07 -4.75
N GLN A 98 7.59 -0.91 -5.96
CA GLN A 98 7.73 0.39 -6.60
C GLN A 98 6.36 1.07 -6.83
N ASP A 99 5.36 0.30 -7.28
CA ASP A 99 3.99 0.81 -7.45
C ASP A 99 3.38 1.25 -6.11
N TRP A 100 3.62 0.49 -5.04
CA TRP A 100 3.16 0.85 -3.70
C TRP A 100 3.86 2.09 -3.15
N GLU A 101 5.17 2.22 -3.35
CA GLU A 101 5.94 3.41 -2.97
C GLU A 101 5.43 4.66 -3.70
N LYS A 102 5.17 4.54 -5.01
CA LYS A 102 4.59 5.63 -5.80
C LYS A 102 3.21 6.03 -5.28
N TYR A 103 2.36 5.07 -4.97
CA TYR A 103 1.05 5.33 -4.37
C TYR A 103 1.16 6.07 -3.03
N LEU A 104 2.11 5.71 -2.17
CA LEU A 104 2.37 6.42 -0.91
C LEU A 104 2.81 7.87 -1.14
N GLN A 105 3.65 8.12 -2.16
CA GLN A 105 4.07 9.48 -2.53
C GLN A 105 2.90 10.32 -3.05
N GLU A 106 2.01 9.74 -3.86
CA GLU A 106 0.81 10.40 -4.35
C GLU A 106 -0.12 10.79 -3.20
N LEU A 107 -0.35 9.89 -2.23
CA LEU A 107 -1.12 10.19 -1.02
C LEU A 107 -0.50 11.32 -0.20
N GLU A 108 0.83 11.33 -0.03
CA GLU A 108 1.51 12.41 0.70
C GLU A 108 1.35 13.77 -0.01
N GLN A 109 1.40 13.78 -1.34
CA GLN A 109 1.17 14.98 -2.14
C GLN A 109 -0.29 15.46 -2.06
N GLU A 110 -1.26 14.55 -2.10
CA GLU A 110 -2.68 14.86 -1.91
C GLU A 110 -2.95 15.47 -0.53
N GLN A 111 -2.36 14.90 0.52
CA GLN A 111 -2.45 15.46 1.87
C GLN A 111 -1.81 16.86 1.98
N LYS A 112 -0.68 17.11 1.31
CA LYS A 112 -0.07 18.44 1.25
C LYS A 112 -0.95 19.45 0.51
N LYS A 113 -1.66 19.02 -0.55
CA LYS A 113 -2.63 19.83 -1.30
C LYS A 113 -3.92 20.06 -0.53
N SER A 114 -4.33 19.13 0.32
CA SER A 114 -5.55 19.23 1.13
C SER A 114 -5.43 20.15 2.35
N LYS A 115 -4.41 21.04 2.39
CA LYS A 115 -4.46 22.21 3.27
C LYS A 115 -5.73 22.98 2.91
N PHE A 116 -6.75 22.75 3.73
CA PHE A 116 -8.02 23.44 3.71
C PHE A 116 -7.75 24.94 3.70
N ILE A 117 -7.79 25.55 2.52
CA ILE A 117 -8.09 26.96 2.38
C ILE A 117 -9.55 27.00 2.80
N SER A 118 -9.83 27.52 3.99
CA SER A 118 -11.20 27.73 4.40
C SER A 118 -11.86 28.52 3.26
N PRO A 119 -12.94 28.00 2.63
CA PRO A 119 -13.75 28.86 1.80
C PRO A 119 -14.24 29.90 2.80
N ASN A 120 -13.79 31.13 2.61
CA ASN A 120 -14.05 32.25 3.48
C ASN A 120 -15.54 32.25 3.87
N LEU A 121 -15.88 31.63 5.01
CA LEU A 121 -17.26 31.54 5.53
C LEU A 121 -17.72 32.88 6.10
N LYS A 122 -16.89 33.91 5.95
CA LYS A 122 -17.24 35.28 6.18
C LYS A 122 -17.02 35.99 4.85
N GLY A 123 -18.11 36.43 4.23
CA GLY A 123 -18.07 37.27 3.04
C GLY A 123 -17.38 38.62 3.33
N GLN A 124 -17.70 39.62 2.53
CA GLN A 124 -17.21 41.00 2.63
C GLN A 124 -17.28 41.63 4.04
N ASP A 125 -18.04 41.03 4.96
CA ASP A 125 -18.18 41.38 6.37
C ASP A 125 -16.92 41.19 7.24
N VAL A 126 -15.89 40.45 6.81
CA VAL A 126 -14.63 40.35 7.59
C VAL A 126 -13.92 41.69 7.70
N ASN A 127 -14.09 42.56 6.71
CA ASN A 127 -13.48 43.89 6.69
C ASN A 127 -14.24 44.91 7.54
N ARG A 128 -15.36 44.52 8.18
CA ARG A 128 -16.09 45.37 9.11
C ARG A 128 -15.48 45.20 10.49
N SER A 129 -14.98 46.29 11.05
CA SER A 129 -14.39 46.31 12.40
C SER A 129 -15.46 46.41 13.49
N SER A 130 -16.70 46.80 13.14
CA SER A 130 -17.84 46.90 14.06
C SER A 130 -19.18 46.57 13.38
N PRO A 131 -20.18 46.02 14.11
CA PRO A 131 -21.54 45.84 13.59
C PRO A 131 -22.13 47.19 13.14
N GLY A 132 -22.48 47.32 11.87
CA GLY A 132 -23.06 48.52 11.27
C GLY A 132 -22.09 49.39 10.44
N GLU A 133 -20.82 49.00 10.31
CA GLU A 133 -19.87 49.72 9.46
C GLU A 133 -20.18 49.48 7.97
N LEU A 134 -20.52 50.55 7.24
CA LEU A 134 -20.69 50.50 5.79
C LEU A 134 -19.33 50.26 5.13
N LEU A 135 -19.31 49.36 4.15
CA LEU A 135 -18.09 49.14 3.36
C LEU A 135 -17.84 50.38 2.48
N GLN A 136 -16.58 50.64 2.11
CA GLN A 136 -16.21 51.86 1.35
C GLN A 136 -17.00 52.03 0.04
N ASN A 137 -17.44 50.93 -0.57
CA ASN A 137 -18.28 50.85 -1.76
C ASN A 137 -19.78 51.05 -1.51
N GLU A 138 -20.22 51.07 -0.25
CA GLU A 138 -21.60 51.35 0.19
C GLU A 138 -21.76 52.81 0.66
N ALA A 139 -20.67 53.47 1.08
CA ALA A 139 -20.69 54.81 1.65
C ALA A 139 -20.92 55.94 0.63
N PHE A 140 -20.79 55.68 -0.68
CA PHE A 140 -20.94 56.70 -1.71
C PHE A 140 -21.78 56.21 -2.89
N ARG A 141 -23.11 56.32 -2.76
CA ARG A 141 -24.01 56.43 -3.92
C ARG A 141 -24.55 57.86 -3.98
N PRO A 142 -24.10 58.70 -4.93
CA PRO A 142 -24.78 59.96 -5.18
C PRO A 142 -26.22 59.65 -5.67
N PRO A 143 -27.21 60.48 -5.30
CA PRO A 143 -28.59 60.28 -5.72
C PRO A 143 -28.69 60.33 -7.25
N PRO A 144 -29.62 59.57 -7.86
CA PRO A 144 -29.84 59.65 -9.30
C PRO A 144 -30.28 61.08 -9.65
N LEU A 145 -29.57 61.68 -10.61
CA LEU A 145 -30.00 62.92 -11.23
C LEU A 145 -31.26 62.63 -12.03
N ASN A 146 -32.41 63.09 -11.53
CA ASN A 146 -33.65 63.08 -12.28
C ASN A 146 -33.49 64.09 -13.43
N HIS A 147 -33.63 63.61 -14.67
CA HIS A 147 -33.79 64.46 -15.86
C HIS A 147 -35.22 64.97 -15.98
#